data_AF-A0A7C4TU75-F1
#
_entry.id   AF-A0A7C4TU75-F1
#
_cell.length_a   1.000
_cell.length_b   1.000
_cell.length_c   1.000
_cell.angle_alpha   90.00
_cell.angle_beta   90.00
_cell.angle_gamma   90.00
#
_symmetry.space_group_name_H-M   'P 1'
#
loop_
_entity.id
_entity.type
_entity.pdbx_description
1 polymer ?
#
loop_
_entity_poly.entity_id
_entity_poly.type
_entity_poly.pdbx_seq_one_letter_code
_entity_poly.pdbx_strand_id
1 'polypeptide(L)'
;MKGCKLIGRIVKVEGKCPARHLVGEEFDLTLYSEEEDKTFRTPNICGFLYNVIFPYLVALQFGGVFPWEKDKDLYTAGCPDQGKVIIEIRRVK
;
A
#
# COMPACT_ATOMS: atom_id res chain seq x y z
N MET A 1 7.07 -16.53 -10.14
CA MET A 1 7.80 -15.80 -9.05
C MET A 1 6.94 -15.99 -7.82
N LYS A 2 7.48 -16.40 -6.65
CA LYS A 2 6.61 -16.60 -5.47
C LYS A 2 5.76 -15.35 -5.24
N GLY A 3 4.45 -15.47 -5.40
CA GLY A 3 3.50 -14.38 -5.16
C GLY A 3 3.66 -13.91 -3.73
N CYS A 4 3.80 -12.60 -3.52
CA CYS A 4 3.75 -12.00 -2.19
C CYS A 4 2.49 -11.17 -2.08
N LYS A 5 1.86 -11.19 -0.90
CA LYS A 5 0.69 -10.38 -0.63
C LYS A 5 1.14 -9.03 -0.10
N LEU A 6 0.55 -7.95 -0.61
CA LEU A 6 0.79 -6.60 -0.11
C LEU A 6 -0.42 -6.15 0.69
N ILE A 7 -0.20 -5.85 1.98
CA ILE A 7 -1.23 -5.27 2.85
C ILE A 7 -0.87 -3.82 3.12
N GLY A 8 -1.76 -2.92 2.73
CA GLY A 8 -1.69 -1.51 3.09
C GLY A 8 -2.54 -1.24 4.31
N ARG A 9 -2.01 -0.57 5.33
CA ARG A 9 -2.75 -0.14 6.53
C ARG A 9 -2.61 1.35 6.75
N ILE A 10 -3.73 2.04 6.92
CA ILE A 10 -3.70 3.45 7.33
C ILE A 10 -3.28 3.53 8.80
N VAL A 11 -2.15 4.18 9.07
CA VAL A 11 -1.61 4.33 10.43
C VAL A 11 -1.82 5.73 10.99
N LYS A 12 -2.11 6.71 10.14
CA LYS A 12 -2.32 8.10 10.56
C LYS A 12 -3.32 8.80 9.66
N VAL A 13 -4.20 9.59 10.28
CA VAL A 13 -5.09 10.55 9.61
C VAL A 13 -5.05 11.86 10.41
N GLU A 14 -4.55 12.93 9.80
CA GLU A 14 -4.53 14.27 10.37
C GLU A 14 -5.74 15.07 9.91
N GLY A 15 -6.52 15.56 10.87
CA GLY A 15 -7.72 16.33 10.59
C GLY A 15 -8.77 15.51 9.83
N LYS A 16 -9.29 16.07 8.73
CA LYS A 16 -10.36 15.45 7.94
C LYS A 16 -9.84 15.01 6.57
N CYS A 17 -9.85 13.70 6.32
CA CYS A 17 -9.62 13.14 4.99
C CYS A 17 -10.88 13.34 4.11
N PRO A 18 -10.78 13.99 2.93
CA PRO A 18 -11.91 14.11 2.01
C PRO A 18 -12.43 12.76 1.49
N ALA A 19 -11.51 11.80 1.33
CA ALA A 19 -11.82 10.41 0.96
C ALA A 19 -12.32 9.56 2.15
N ARG A 20 -12.41 10.15 3.36
CA ARG A 20 -12.92 9.52 4.59
C ARG A 20 -12.13 8.31 5.07
N HIS A 21 -10.84 8.24 4.76
CA HIS A 21 -9.96 7.23 5.34
C HIS A 21 -9.89 7.32 6.86
N LEU A 22 -9.78 6.17 7.51
CA LEU A 22 -9.70 6.00 8.96
C LEU A 22 -8.45 5.23 9.35
N VAL A 23 -7.89 5.56 10.51
CA VAL A 23 -6.77 4.79 11.07
C VAL A 23 -7.21 3.36 11.35
N GLY A 24 -6.40 2.39 10.92
CA GLY A 24 -6.68 0.96 11.02
C GLY A 24 -7.37 0.37 9.80
N GLU A 25 -7.77 1.16 8.81
CA GLU A 25 -8.25 0.62 7.53
C GLU A 25 -7.13 -0.17 6.84
N GLU A 26 -7.49 -1.36 6.36
CA GLU A 26 -6.58 -2.27 5.66
C GLU A 26 -7.08 -2.57 4.24
N PHE A 27 -6.13 -2.62 3.30
CA PHE A 27 -6.38 -2.87 1.88
C PHE A 27 -5.46 -3.98 1.38
N ASP A 28 -6.02 -4.94 0.62
CA ASP A 28 -5.19 -5.80 -0.22
C ASP A 28 -4.72 -4.99 -1.44
N LEU A 29 -3.42 -4.71 -1.48
CA LEU A 29 -2.74 -3.94 -2.52
C LEU A 29 -1.93 -4.84 -3.46
N THR A 30 -2.18 -6.15 -3.43
CA THR A 30 -1.46 -7.13 -4.27
C THR A 30 -1.76 -6.85 -5.74
N LEU A 31 -0.70 -6.59 -6.52
CA LEU A 31 -0.81 -6.27 -7.95
C LEU A 31 -0.88 -7.52 -8.83
N TYR A 32 -0.27 -8.62 -8.38
CA TYR A 32 -0.18 -9.86 -9.13
C TYR A 32 -0.15 -11.08 -8.20
N SER A 33 -0.81 -12.16 -8.60
CA SER A 33 -0.81 -13.47 -7.96
C SER A 33 -0.91 -14.54 -9.04
N GLU A 34 -0.38 -15.74 -8.76
CA GLU A 34 -0.53 -16.92 -9.62
C GLU A 34 -1.86 -17.66 -9.31
N GLU A 35 -2.63 -17.22 -8.31
CA GLU A 35 -3.94 -17.76 -7.95
C GLU A 35 -5.00 -17.49 -9.05
N GLU A 36 -5.56 -18.56 -9.62
CA GLU A 36 -6.53 -18.49 -10.73
C GLU A 36 -7.83 -17.75 -10.37
N ASP A 37 -8.26 -17.82 -9.11
CA ASP A 37 -9.50 -17.20 -8.63
C ASP A 37 -9.33 -15.73 -8.18
N LYS A 38 -8.09 -15.19 -8.17
CA LYS A 38 -7.84 -13.84 -7.66
C LYS A 38 -8.07 -12.80 -8.74
N THR A 39 -9.07 -11.94 -8.56
CA THR A 39 -9.27 -10.79 -9.44
C THR A 39 -8.38 -9.62 -9.02
N PHE A 40 -7.52 -9.14 -9.92
CA PHE A 40 -6.69 -7.95 -9.69
C PHE A 40 -7.48 -6.68 -9.98
N ARG A 41 -8.15 -6.14 -8.95
CA ARG A 41 -8.84 -4.84 -9.03
C ARG A 41 -8.20 -3.86 -8.07
N THR A 42 -8.24 -2.58 -8.44
CA THR A 42 -7.91 -1.50 -7.52
C THR A 42 -8.81 -1.59 -6.29
N PRO A 43 -8.26 -1.61 -5.07
CA PRO A 43 -9.06 -1.66 -3.86
C PRO A 43 -9.84 -0.35 -3.67
N ASN A 44 -10.79 -0.36 -2.73
CA ASN A 44 -11.57 0.83 -2.39
C ASN A 44 -10.75 1.83 -1.56
N ILE A 45 -9.70 2.37 -2.17
CA ILE A 45 -8.79 3.37 -1.62
C ILE A 45 -8.90 4.67 -2.43
N CYS A 46 -8.59 5.81 -1.82
CA CYS A 46 -8.51 7.08 -2.54
C CYS A 46 -7.59 6.97 -3.77
N GLY A 47 -8.09 7.35 -4.94
CA GLY A 47 -7.34 7.26 -6.20
C GLY A 47 -6.02 8.06 -6.20
N PHE A 48 -5.99 9.22 -5.53
CA PHE A 48 -4.75 10.00 -5.35
C PHE A 48 -3.73 9.28 -4.47
N LEU A 49 -4.18 8.68 -3.37
CA LEU A 49 -3.30 7.89 -2.50
C LEU A 49 -2.78 6.67 -3.27
N TYR A 50 -3.64 5.95 -3.99
CA TYR A 50 -3.25 4.80 -4.80
C TYR A 50 -2.20 5.17 -5.86
N ASN A 51 -2.40 6.26 -6.58
CA ASN A 51 -1.46 6.71 -7.60
C ASN A 51 -0.08 7.01 -7.01
N VAL A 52 -0.02 7.68 -5.86
CA VAL A 52 1.25 7.99 -5.18
C VAL A 52 1.97 6.73 -4.72
N ILE A 53 1.24 5.73 -4.21
CA ILE A 53 1.88 4.52 -3.67
C ILE A 53 2.21 3.47 -4.73
N PHE A 54 1.61 3.55 -5.92
CA PHE A 54 1.73 2.53 -6.96
C PHE A 54 3.18 2.16 -7.33
N PRO A 55 4.13 3.11 -7.50
CA PRO A 55 5.52 2.76 -7.78
C PRO A 55 6.16 1.91 -6.67
N TYR A 56 5.78 2.14 -5.41
CA TYR A 56 6.27 1.37 -4.28
C TYR A 56 5.62 -0.01 -4.19
N LEU A 57 4.34 -0.12 -4.57
CA LEU A 57 3.66 -1.41 -4.71
C LEU A 57 4.37 -2.27 -5.76
N VAL A 58 4.70 -1.71 -6.92
CA VAL A 58 5.45 -2.40 -7.98
C VAL A 58 6.80 -2.86 -7.46
N ALA A 59 7.57 -1.96 -6.83
CA ALA A 59 8.87 -2.30 -6.25
C ALA A 59 8.74 -3.45 -5.25
N LEU A 60 7.80 -3.37 -4.31
CA LEU A 60 7.62 -4.39 -3.29
C LEU A 60 7.13 -5.72 -3.89
N GLN A 61 6.14 -5.69 -4.78
CA GLN A 61 5.54 -6.88 -5.40
C GLN A 61 6.56 -7.76 -6.11
N PHE A 62 7.53 -7.13 -6.79
CA PHE A 62 8.52 -7.82 -7.62
C PHE A 62 9.88 -7.98 -6.94
N GLY A 63 9.93 -7.90 -5.60
CA GLY A 63 11.11 -8.22 -4.80
C GLY A 63 12.13 -7.07 -4.66
N GLY A 64 11.79 -5.88 -5.13
CA GLY A 64 12.53 -4.66 -4.84
C GLY A 64 12.51 -4.33 -3.35
N VAL A 65 13.55 -3.63 -2.92
CA VAL A 65 13.73 -3.20 -1.53
C VAL A 65 14.21 -1.76 -1.49
N PHE A 66 13.88 -1.06 -0.41
CA PHE A 66 14.35 0.30 -0.16
C PHE A 66 15.59 0.25 0.74
N PRO A 67 16.79 0.66 0.26
CA PRO A 67 18.04 0.51 1.02
C PRO A 67 18.03 1.23 2.37
N TRP A 68 17.34 2.36 2.45
CA TRP A 68 17.22 3.18 3.66
C TRP A 68 16.22 2.64 4.69
N GLU A 69 15.31 1.73 4.32
CA GLU A 69 14.37 1.13 5.26
C GLU A 69 15.06 0.06 6.12
N LYS A 70 14.75 0.04 7.42
CA LYS A 70 15.25 -0.99 8.35
C LYS A 70 14.60 -2.35 8.07
N ASP A 71 13.28 -2.34 7.92
CA ASP A 71 12.50 -3.52 7.53
C ASP A 71 12.36 -3.52 6.01
N LYS A 72 12.96 -4.51 5.34
CA LYS A 72 12.95 -4.60 3.87
C LYS A 72 11.57 -4.95 3.31
N ASP A 73 10.67 -5.45 4.15
CA ASP A 73 9.31 -5.85 3.81
C ASP A 73 8.27 -4.78 4.19
N LEU A 74 8.70 -3.60 4.65
CA LEU A 74 7.84 -2.47 5.02
C LEU A 74 8.22 -1.21 4.24
N TYR A 75 7.22 -0.46 3.80
CA TYR A 75 7.39 0.90 3.30
C TYR A 75 6.28 1.81 3.83
N THR A 76 6.62 3.05 4.20
CA THR A 76 5.65 4.03 4.67
C THR A 76 5.53 5.16 3.66
N ALA A 77 4.30 5.48 3.26
CA ALA A 77 4.02 6.54 2.29
C ALA A 77 2.95 7.50 2.82
N GLY A 78 3.08 8.78 2.45
CA GLY A 78 2.09 9.81 2.74
C GLY A 78 1.23 10.13 1.53
N CYS A 79 -0.02 10.51 1.76
CA CYS A 79 -0.87 11.01 0.70
C CYS A 79 -0.38 12.36 0.16
N PRO A 80 -0.72 12.73 -1.09
CA PRO A 80 -0.23 13.96 -1.70
C PRO A 80 -0.81 15.24 -1.08
N ASP A 81 -1.85 15.13 -0.26
CA ASP A 81 -2.37 16.24 0.55
C ASP A 81 -1.53 16.41 1.83
N GLN A 82 -0.25 16.77 1.64
CA GLN A 82 0.73 17.08 2.68
C GLN A 82 0.94 15.95 3.71
N GLY A 83 0.74 14.68 3.32
CA GLY A 83 0.92 13.55 4.22
C GLY A 83 -0.13 13.46 5.33
N LYS A 84 -1.30 14.11 5.17
CA LYS A 84 -2.38 14.01 6.16
C LYS A 84 -2.80 12.56 6.42
N VAL A 85 -2.74 11.70 5.40
CA VAL A 85 -2.95 10.27 5.55
C VAL A 85 -1.62 9.55 5.34
N ILE A 86 -1.22 8.71 6.28
CA ILE A 86 -0.04 7.86 6.18
C ILE A 86 -0.48 6.41 6.10
N ILE A 87 0.05 5.69 5.10
CA ILE A 87 -0.16 4.27 4.89
C ILE A 87 1.16 3.52 5.05
N GLU A 88 1.11 2.42 5.80
CA GLU A 88 2.15 1.41 5.84
C GLU A 88 1.82 0.30 4.87
N ILE A 89 2.76 -0.09 4.03
CA ILE A 89 2.63 -1.17 3.05
C ILE A 89 3.59 -2.27 3.45
N ARG A 90 3.06 -3.46 3.73
CA ARG A 90 3.84 -4.60 4.20
C ARG A 90 3.72 -5.79 3.24
N ARG A 91 4.85 -6.43 2.94
CA ARG A 91 4.88 -7.76 2.33
C ARG A 91 4.52 -8.82 3.37
N VAL A 92 3.50 -9.61 3.06
CA VAL A 92 3.10 -10.79 3.82
C VAL A 92 3.49 -12.02 2.99
N LYS A 93 4.32 -12.89 3.58
CA LYS A 93 4.84 -14.12 2.98
C LYS A 93 4.08 -15.34 3.46
#